data_AF-A0A7X0GLH8-F1
#
_entry.id   AF-A0A7X0GLH8-F1
#
_cell.length_a   1.000
_cell.length_b   1.000
_cell.length_c   1.000
_cell.angle_alpha   90.00
_cell.angle_beta   90.00
_cell.angle_gamma   90.00
#
_symmetry.space_group_name_H-M   'P 1'
#
loop_
_entity.id
_entity.type
_entity.pdbx_description
1 polymer ?
#
loop_
_entity_poly.entity_id
_entity_poly.type
_entity_poly.pdbx_seq_one_letter_code
_entity_poly.pdbx_strand_id
1 'polypeptide(L)'
;MRRADQRPPSGFGLAARGVVAQVDPAVRPASLRDVECLWLTAMTESADCLYFSLAGYADDARARADALGVPLFVLDLTGTPRPVNAPAETLAADGLGKRAP
;
A
#
# COMPACT_ATOMS: atom_id res chain seq x y z
N MET A 1 -0.89 20.75 9.70
CA MET A 1 -2.25 20.89 9.17
C MET A 1 -2.98 19.56 9.35
N ARG A 2 -4.16 19.55 9.97
CA ARG A 2 -5.07 18.39 9.93
C ARG A 2 -5.88 18.45 8.64
N ARG A 3 -5.92 17.37 7.86
CA ARG A 3 -7.02 17.09 6.94
C ARG A 3 -7.36 15.61 7.03
N ALA A 4 -8.46 15.32 7.72
CA ALA A 4 -9.05 14.01 7.87
C ALA A 4 -10.27 13.84 6.93
N ASP A 5 -10.29 14.49 5.76
CA ASP A 5 -11.51 14.56 4.94
C ASP A 5 -11.27 14.54 3.43
N GLN A 6 -10.38 13.68 2.97
CA GLN A 6 -10.39 13.21 1.58
C GLN A 6 -10.77 11.74 1.63
N ARG A 7 -12.06 11.42 1.43
CA ARG A 7 -12.49 10.05 1.21
C ARG A 7 -12.02 9.64 -0.19
N PRO A 8 -11.03 8.76 -0.34
CA PRO A 8 -10.71 8.19 -1.64
C PRO A 8 -11.93 7.40 -2.13
N PRO A 9 -12.16 7.28 -3.45
CA PRO A 9 -13.33 6.59 -3.99
C PRO A 9 -13.42 5.11 -3.56
N SER A 10 -12.33 4.53 -3.06
CA SER A 10 -12.29 3.25 -2.35
C SER A 10 -11.08 3.23 -1.43
N GLY A 11 -11.29 3.14 -0.11
CA GLY A 11 -10.23 2.78 0.85
C GLY A 11 -10.02 3.74 2.02
N PHE A 12 -9.56 3.17 3.14
CA PHE A 12 -9.16 3.92 4.33
C PHE A 12 -7.66 4.22 4.25
N GLY A 13 -7.30 5.51 4.25
CA GLY A 13 -5.92 5.95 4.39
C GLY A 13 -5.50 5.94 5.86
N LEU A 14 -4.50 5.13 6.23
CA LEU A 14 -3.85 5.22 7.53
C LEU A 14 -2.58 6.07 7.37
N ALA A 15 -2.54 7.24 8.01
CA ALA A 15 -1.36 8.10 8.05
C ALA A 15 -0.65 7.97 9.41
N ALA A 16 0.49 7.28 9.43
CA ALA A 16 1.50 7.45 10.49
C ALA A 16 2.45 8.58 10.05
N ARG A 17 3.20 9.24 10.95
CA ARG A 17 4.14 10.33 10.54
C ARG A 17 5.08 9.81 9.45
N GLY A 18 4.88 10.28 8.21
CA GLY A 18 5.70 9.95 7.04
C GLY A 18 5.24 8.78 6.17
N VAL A 19 4.08 8.16 6.40
CA VAL A 19 3.59 7.02 5.59
C VAL A 19 2.12 7.16 5.23
N VAL A 20 1.76 6.90 3.97
CA VAL A 20 0.40 6.75 3.46
C VAL A 20 0.12 5.28 3.15
N ALA A 21 -0.73 4.65 3.96
CA ALA A 21 -1.18 3.29 3.70
C ALA A 21 -2.57 3.29 3.09
N GLN A 22 -2.71 2.72 1.90
CA GLN A 22 -3.99 2.53 1.22
C GLN A 22 -4.51 1.12 1.45
N VAL A 23 -5.78 0.98 1.85
CA VAL A 23 -6.45 -0.32 2.00
C VAL A 23 -7.64 -0.37 1.06
N ASP A 24 -7.59 -1.19 0.01
CA ASP A 24 -8.70 -1.41 -0.91
C ASP A 24 -9.51 -2.66 -0.53
N PRO A 25 -10.75 -2.50 -0.04
CA PRO A 25 -11.63 -3.60 0.30
C PRO A 25 -12.37 -4.18 -0.92
N ALA A 26 -12.15 -3.65 -2.12
CA ALA A 26 -12.86 -4.09 -3.31
C ALA A 26 -12.57 -5.57 -3.63
N VAL A 27 -13.59 -6.25 -4.15
CA VAL A 27 -13.52 -7.65 -4.63
C VAL A 27 -13.02 -7.74 -6.08
N ARG A 28 -12.30 -6.72 -6.56
CA ARG A 28 -11.65 -6.69 -7.87
C ARG A 28 -10.15 -6.44 -7.70
N PRO A 29 -9.29 -6.96 -8.58
CA PRO A 29 -7.88 -6.61 -8.55
C PRO A 29 -7.69 -5.09 -8.66
N ALA A 30 -6.80 -4.55 -7.84
CA ALA A 30 -6.41 -3.14 -7.90
C ALA A 30 -5.70 -2.86 -9.23
N SER A 31 -6.03 -1.71 -9.82
CA SER A 31 -5.56 -1.34 -11.15
C SER A 31 -4.23 -0.58 -11.11
N LEU A 32 -3.58 -0.48 -12.26
CA LEU A 32 -2.40 0.36 -12.48
C LEU A 32 -2.64 1.79 -11.99
N ARG A 33 -3.80 2.37 -12.32
CA ARG A 33 -4.16 3.73 -11.94
C ARG A 33 -4.23 3.90 -10.42
N ASP A 34 -4.72 2.89 -9.69
CA ASP A 34 -4.81 2.97 -8.24
C ASP A 34 -3.42 3.05 -7.60
N VAL A 35 -2.45 2.31 -8.13
CA VAL A 35 -1.03 2.36 -7.70
C VAL A 35 -0.41 3.72 -8.00
N GLU A 36 -0.60 4.24 -9.22
CA GLU A 36 -0.03 5.53 -9.61
C GLU A 36 -0.63 6.70 -8.84
N CYS A 37 -1.94 6.68 -8.60
CA CYS A 37 -2.61 7.69 -7.79
C CYS A 37 -2.08 7.70 -6.36
N LEU A 38 -1.94 6.52 -5.73
CA LEU A 38 -1.35 6.41 -4.39
C LEU A 38 0.07 7.00 -4.36
N TRP A 39 0.91 6.61 -5.30
CA TRP A 39 2.30 7.06 -5.35
C TRP A 39 2.40 8.59 -5.53
N LEU A 40 1.60 9.19 -6.41
CA LEU A 40 1.56 10.64 -6.61
C LEU A 40 1.07 11.38 -5.36
N THR A 41 0.08 10.85 -4.65
CA THR A 41 -0.39 11.41 -3.38
C THR A 41 0.74 11.38 -2.34
N ALA A 42 1.42 10.24 -2.20
CA ALA A 42 2.51 10.08 -1.24
C ALA A 42 3.68 11.02 -1.54
N MET A 43 4.08 11.14 -2.81
CA MET A 43 5.09 12.11 -3.23
C MET A 43 4.69 13.54 -2.91
N THR A 44 3.43 13.91 -3.15
CA THR A 44 2.90 15.25 -2.84
C THR A 44 2.95 15.52 -1.34
N GLU A 45 2.71 14.51 -0.51
CA GLU A 45 2.77 14.59 0.95
C GLU A 45 4.17 14.39 1.52
N SER A 46 5.19 14.16 0.66
CA SER A 46 6.55 13.81 1.06
C SER A 46 6.57 12.63 2.05
N ALA A 47 5.77 11.61 1.76
CA ALA A 47 5.57 10.42 2.56
C ALA A 47 5.90 9.16 1.76
N ASP A 48 6.31 8.10 2.46
CA ASP A 48 6.34 6.75 1.90
C ASP A 48 4.91 6.27 1.68
N CYS A 49 4.70 5.29 0.81
CA CYS A 49 3.40 4.67 0.65
C CYS A 49 3.45 3.15 0.54
N LEU A 50 2.33 2.52 0.83
CA LEU A 50 2.11 1.09 0.72
C LEU A 50 0.64 0.79 0.48
N TYR A 51 0.37 -0.29 -0.24
CA TYR A 51 -0.97 -0.65 -0.69
C TYR A 51 -1.32 -2.05 -0.18
N PHE A 52 -2.47 -2.17 0.48
CA PHE A 52 -3.16 -3.43 0.79
C PHE A 52 -4.39 -3.61 -0.10
N SER A 53 -4.56 -4.81 -0.65
CA SER A 53 -5.76 -5.18 -1.42
C SER A 53 -6.31 -6.51 -0.94
N LEU A 54 -7.64 -6.62 -0.87
CA LEU A 54 -8.30 -7.90 -0.58
C LEU A 54 -8.30 -8.84 -1.79
N ALA A 55 -8.53 -8.29 -3.00
CA ALA A 55 -8.62 -9.07 -4.24
C ALA A 55 -7.31 -9.11 -5.06
N GLY A 56 -6.21 -8.58 -4.50
CA GLY A 56 -4.92 -8.54 -5.17
C GLY A 56 -4.81 -7.42 -6.19
N TYR A 57 -3.93 -7.62 -7.18
CA TYR A 57 -3.48 -6.60 -8.12
C TYR A 57 -3.49 -7.16 -9.53
N ALA A 58 -3.81 -6.32 -10.50
CA ALA A 58 -3.54 -6.62 -11.89
C ALA A 58 -2.02 -6.71 -12.15
N ASP A 59 -1.61 -7.47 -13.17
CA ASP A 59 -0.19 -7.72 -13.44
C ASP A 59 0.58 -6.43 -13.79
N ASP A 60 -0.07 -5.52 -14.51
CA ASP A 60 0.47 -4.20 -14.85
C ASP A 60 0.64 -3.31 -13.61
N ALA A 61 -0.30 -3.36 -12.67
CA ALA A 61 -0.23 -2.69 -11.38
C ALA A 61 0.97 -3.21 -10.55
N ARG A 62 1.19 -4.52 -10.56
CA ARG A 62 2.31 -5.15 -9.85
C ARG A 62 3.66 -4.77 -10.44
N ALA A 63 3.80 -4.87 -11.77
CA ALA A 63 5.01 -4.43 -12.47
C ALA A 63 5.31 -2.94 -12.25
N ARG A 64 4.25 -2.10 -12.23
CA ARG A 64 4.41 -0.67 -11.94
C ARG A 64 4.84 -0.41 -10.51
N ALA A 65 4.25 -1.12 -9.54
CA ALA A 65 4.62 -0.98 -8.14
C ALA A 65 6.09 -1.37 -7.90
N ASP A 66 6.59 -2.40 -8.59
CA ASP A 66 8.01 -2.76 -8.55
C ASP A 66 8.90 -1.64 -9.11
N ALA A 67 8.51 -1.04 -10.23
CA ALA A 67 9.26 0.08 -10.82
C ALA A 67 9.24 1.34 -9.95
N LEU A 68 8.17 1.58 -9.20
CA LEU A 68 8.00 2.75 -8.33
C LEU A 68 8.47 2.50 -6.88
N GLY A 69 8.84 1.27 -6.54
CA GLY A 69 9.21 0.88 -5.17
C GLY A 69 8.03 0.87 -4.19
N VAL A 70 6.79 0.72 -4.67
CA VAL A 70 5.60 0.70 -3.82
C VAL A 70 5.40 -0.71 -3.24
N PRO A 71 5.44 -0.90 -1.91
CA PRO A 71 5.12 -2.16 -1.27
C PRO A 71 3.65 -2.54 -1.46
N LEU A 72 3.42 -3.74 -1.99
CA LEU A 72 2.09 -4.32 -2.18
C LEU A 72 1.85 -5.49 -1.23
N PHE A 73 0.66 -5.52 -0.64
CA PHE A 73 0.23 -6.56 0.27
C PHE A 73 -1.16 -7.07 -0.10
N VAL A 74 -1.37 -8.38 0.02
CA VAL A 74 -2.71 -8.97 -0.03
C VAL A 74 -3.14 -9.29 1.38
N LEU A 75 -4.35 -8.86 1.76
CA LEU A 75 -4.95 -9.22 3.04
C LEU A 75 -5.67 -10.56 2.91
N ASP A 76 -5.38 -11.49 3.80
CA ASP A 76 -6.21 -12.68 3.95
C ASP A 76 -7.46 -12.40 4.80
N LEU A 77 -8.37 -13.39 4.88
CA LEU A 77 -9.60 -13.28 5.67
C LEU A 77 -9.36 -13.15 7.18
N THR A 78 -8.14 -13.39 7.67
CA THR A 78 -7.74 -13.18 9.06
C THR A 78 -7.20 -11.77 9.32
N GLY A 79 -7.04 -10.97 8.26
CA GLY A 79 -6.47 -9.63 8.32
C GLY A 79 -4.94 -9.62 8.31
N THR A 80 -4.28 -10.75 8.03
CA THR A 80 -2.82 -10.83 7.98
C THR A 80 -2.34 -10.34 6.61
N PRO A 81 -1.49 -9.29 6.54
CA PRO A 81 -0.94 -8.82 5.28
C PRO A 81 0.17 -9.75 4.80
N ARG A 82 0.02 -10.27 3.58
CA ARG A 82 1.05 -11.06 2.89
C ARG A 82 1.76 -10.20 1.85
N PRO A 83 3.09 -10.06 1.89
CA PRO A 83 3.82 -9.32 0.87
C PRO A 83 3.66 -10.02 -0.48
N VAL A 84 3.50 -9.22 -1.53
CA VAL A 84 3.38 -9.74 -2.89
C VAL A 84 4.37 -9.09 -3.84
N ASN A 85 5.34 -8.32 -3.39
CA ASN A 85 6.39 -7.84 -4.27
C ASN A 85 7.69 -7.58 -3.51
N ALA A 86 8.80 -7.41 -4.23
CA ALA A 86 10.11 -7.30 -3.60
C ALA A 86 10.22 -6.13 -2.59
N PRO A 87 9.67 -4.92 -2.88
CA PRO A 87 9.54 -3.86 -1.88
C PRO A 87 8.79 -4.28 -0.60
N ALA A 88 7.68 -5.01 -0.73
CA ALA A 88 6.91 -5.49 0.42
C ALA A 88 7.62 -6.59 1.21
N GLU A 89 8.35 -7.49 0.53
CA GLU A 89 9.16 -8.51 1.19
C GLU A 89 10.28 -7.88 2.02
N THR A 90 10.95 -6.88 1.45
CA THR A 90 12.00 -6.10 2.15
C THR A 90 11.42 -5.41 3.37
N LEU A 91 10.29 -4.71 3.22
CA LEU A 91 9.63 -4.02 4.32
C LEU A 91 9.18 -4.98 5.44
N ALA A 92 8.66 -6.16 5.08
CA ALA A 92 8.26 -7.18 6.04
C ALA A 92 9.46 -7.75 6.81
N ALA A 93 10.59 -7.99 6.13
CA ALA A 93 11.83 -8.45 6.75
C ALA A 93 12.41 -7.42 7.73
N ASP A 94 12.43 -6.14 7.34
CA ASP A 94 12.91 -5.04 8.20
C ASP A 94 12.02 -4.84 9.44
N GLY A 95 10.71 -4.99 9.28
CA GLY A 95 9.74 -4.92 10.39
C GLY A 95 9.90 -6.06 11.42
N LEU A 96 10.34 -7.24 10.98
CA LEU A 96 10.69 -8.37 11.84
C LEU A 96 12.02 -8.12 12.57
N GLY A 97 12.99 -7.45 11.92
CA GLY A 97 14.28 -7.10 12.53
C GLY A 97 14.20 -6.04 13.63
N LYS A 98 13.23 -5.11 13.56
CA LYS A 98 12.99 -4.08 14.59
C LYS A 98 12.16 -4.57 15.80
N ARG A 99 11.75 -5.84 15.82
CA ARG A 99 10.95 -6.48 16.90
C ARG A 99 11.77 -7.36 17.85
N ALA A 100 13.09 -7.24 17.88
CA ALA A 100 13.91 -7.86 18.94
C ALA A 100 13.81 -7.04 20.25
N PRO A 101 13.67 -7.69 21.42
CA PRO A 101 13.51 -7.02 22.73
C PRO A 101 14.76 -6.26 23.20
#